data_AF-A0A1S9DED5-F1
#
_entry.id   AF-A0A1S9DED5-F1
#
_cell.length_a   1.000
_cell.length_b   1.000
_cell.length_c   1.000
_cell.angle_alpha   90.00
_cell.angle_beta   90.00
_cell.angle_gamma   90.00
#
_symmetry.space_group_name_H-M   'P 1'
#
loop_
_entity.id
_entity.type
_entity.pdbx_description
1 polymer ?
#
loop_
_entity_poly.entity_id
_entity_poly.type
_entity_poly.pdbx_seq_one_letter_code
_entity_poly.pdbx_strand_id
1 'polypeptide(L)'
;MAVGTETIRKVDFLAGPGNRFVAERKRQLFGEVGIDLFAGPTEILVLADEAADPFTVATDLISQAGHGPDTPAVLITTCSKVGSETIEIVNKLLSATDQSTPDVAKVSWDAFGEVIIVDTLEEL
;
A
#
# COMPACT_ATOMS: atom_id res chain seq x y z
N MET A 1 -24.90 -7.44 -10.99
CA MET A 1 -25.03 -5.97 -10.89
C MET A 1 -24.94 -5.29 -12.25
N ALA A 2 -23.85 -5.40 -13.02
CA ALA A 2 -23.75 -4.73 -14.33
C ALA A 2 -24.87 -5.09 -15.34
N VAL A 3 -25.25 -6.37 -15.42
CA VAL A 3 -26.28 -6.86 -16.36
C VAL A 3 -27.66 -7.09 -15.72
N GLY A 4 -27.73 -7.06 -14.39
CA GLY A 4 -28.92 -7.48 -13.63
C GLY A 4 -29.20 -8.99 -13.65
N THR A 5 -30.00 -9.47 -12.70
CA THR A 5 -30.58 -10.82 -12.60
C THR A 5 -32.00 -10.70 -12.03
N GLU A 6 -32.73 -11.81 -11.89
CA GLU A 6 -34.07 -11.85 -11.28
C GLU A 6 -34.10 -11.23 -9.86
N THR A 7 -33.02 -11.39 -9.10
CA THR A 7 -32.91 -10.93 -7.71
C THR A 7 -32.04 -9.69 -7.53
N ILE A 8 -31.15 -9.38 -8.47
CA ILE A 8 -30.23 -8.24 -8.39
C ILE A 8 -30.51 -7.29 -9.54
N ARG A 9 -31.06 -6.12 -9.25
CA ARG A 9 -31.30 -5.09 -10.26
C ARG A 9 -30.00 -4.66 -10.94
N LYS A 10 -30.11 -4.28 -12.21
CA LYS A 10 -29.03 -3.62 -12.94
C LYS A 10 -28.67 -2.29 -12.25
N VAL A 11 -27.38 -1.96 -12.26
CA VAL A 11 -26.87 -0.66 -11.80
C VAL A 11 -26.14 0.04 -12.94
N ASP A 12 -26.06 1.37 -12.84
CA ASP A 12 -25.35 2.20 -13.82
C ASP A 12 -23.88 2.45 -13.45
N PHE A 13 -23.50 2.17 -12.20
CA PHE A 13 -22.14 2.39 -11.69
C PHE A 13 -21.69 1.28 -10.72
N LEU A 14 -20.45 0.83 -10.85
CA LEU A 14 -19.80 -0.13 -9.97
C LEU A 14 -18.56 0.50 -9.30
N ALA A 15 -18.60 0.60 -7.98
CA ALA A 15 -17.51 1.12 -7.16
C ALA A 15 -16.93 0.04 -6.24
N GLY A 16 -15.66 0.18 -5.91
CA GLY A 16 -14.98 -0.63 -4.91
C GLY A 16 -13.81 -1.42 -5.50
N PRO A 17 -12.70 -1.54 -4.76
CA PRO A 17 -11.59 -2.40 -5.14
C PRO A 17 -11.99 -3.88 -5.01
N GLY A 18 -11.20 -4.74 -5.62
CA GLY A 18 -11.36 -6.18 -5.49
C GLY A 18 -10.15 -6.89 -6.07
N ASN A 19 -10.13 -8.21 -5.91
CA ASN A 19 -9.06 -9.03 -6.46
C ASN A 19 -9.00 -8.94 -8.01
N ARG A 20 -7.98 -9.58 -8.60
CA ARG A 20 -7.74 -9.60 -10.05
C ARG A 20 -8.97 -9.95 -10.90
N PHE A 21 -9.89 -10.79 -10.40
CA PHE A 21 -11.10 -11.17 -11.13
C PHE A 21 -12.12 -10.03 -11.15
N VAL A 22 -12.28 -9.32 -10.03
CA VAL A 22 -13.15 -8.13 -9.96
C VAL A 22 -12.60 -7.03 -10.86
N ALA A 23 -11.29 -6.78 -10.80
CA ALA A 23 -10.64 -5.78 -11.65
C ALA A 23 -10.80 -6.11 -13.15
N GLU A 24 -10.51 -7.35 -13.56
CA GLU A 24 -10.67 -7.78 -14.96
C GLU A 24 -12.14 -7.75 -15.40
N ARG A 25 -13.08 -8.11 -14.52
CA ARG A 25 -14.50 -8.05 -14.87
C ARG A 25 -14.99 -6.61 -15.02
N LYS A 26 -14.55 -5.69 -14.16
CA LYS A 26 -14.80 -4.25 -14.32
C LYS A 26 -14.22 -3.73 -15.64
N ARG A 27 -13.02 -4.19 -16.04
CA ARG A 27 -12.40 -3.87 -17.34
C ARG A 27 -13.20 -4.34 -18.54
N GLN A 28 -13.69 -5.57 -18.52
CA GLN A 28 -14.50 -6.10 -19.61
C GLN A 28 -15.86 -5.41 -19.76
N LEU A 29 -16.40 -4.87 -18.66
CA LEU A 29 -17.72 -4.22 -18.63
C LEU A 29 -17.64 -2.69 -18.78
N PHE A 30 -16.44 -2.13 -18.82
CA PHE A 30 -16.25 -0.69 -18.99
C PHE A 30 -16.83 -0.24 -20.34
N GLY A 31 -17.68 0.78 -20.29
CA GLY A 31 -18.46 1.26 -21.45
C GLY A 31 -19.90 0.75 -21.48
N GLU A 32 -20.19 -0.40 -20.89
CA GLU A 32 -21.57 -0.89 -20.68
C GLU A 32 -22.16 -0.45 -19.33
N VAL A 33 -21.28 -0.27 -18.33
CA VAL A 33 -21.58 0.26 -17.00
C VAL A 33 -20.43 1.18 -16.58
N GLY A 34 -20.74 2.24 -15.82
CA GLY A 34 -19.71 3.07 -15.21
C GLY A 34 -18.91 2.28 -14.18
N ILE A 35 -17.60 2.54 -14.11
CA ILE A 35 -16.73 2.06 -13.05
C ILE A 35 -15.95 3.25 -12.48
N ASP A 36 -15.47 3.13 -11.24
CA ASP A 36 -14.59 4.10 -10.59
C ASP A 36 -13.20 4.19 -11.26
N LEU A 37 -12.41 3.12 -11.19
CA LEU A 37 -11.04 3.05 -11.70
C LEU A 37 -10.58 1.59 -11.87
N PHE A 38 -9.52 1.40 -12.66
CA PHE A 38 -8.76 0.15 -12.66
C PHE A 38 -7.85 0.13 -11.45
N ALA A 39 -8.07 -0.83 -10.55
CA ALA A 39 -7.27 -0.93 -9.34
C ALA A 39 -5.82 -1.31 -9.71
N GLY A 40 -4.88 -0.46 -9.31
CA GLY A 40 -3.46 -0.79 -9.21
C GLY A 40 -3.11 -1.26 -7.79
N PRO A 41 -1.82 -1.57 -7.54
CA PRO A 41 -1.34 -1.81 -6.19
C PRO A 41 -1.59 -0.58 -5.31
N THR A 42 -1.82 -0.82 -4.02
CA THR A 42 -1.77 0.24 -3.01
C THR A 42 -0.34 0.70 -2.82
N GLU A 43 -0.14 1.94 -2.35
CA GLU A 43 1.19 2.51 -2.09
C GLU A 43 1.15 3.46 -0.90
N ILE A 44 2.30 3.68 -0.27
CA ILE A 44 2.51 4.71 0.74
C ILE A 44 3.84 5.42 0.56
N LEU A 45 3.81 6.74 0.73
CA LEU A 45 4.98 7.60 0.82
C LEU A 45 4.89 8.41 2.12
N VAL A 46 5.85 8.22 3.01
CA VAL A 46 5.99 8.99 4.24
C VAL A 46 7.10 10.01 4.08
N LEU A 47 6.79 11.27 4.33
CA LEU A 47 7.77 12.36 4.41
C LEU A 47 7.99 12.69 5.88
N ALA A 48 9.24 12.65 6.35
CA ALA A 48 9.56 12.83 7.77
C ALA A 48 10.82 13.67 8.00
N ASP A 49 10.80 14.53 9.00
CA ASP A 49 11.99 15.23 9.50
C ASP A 49 12.59 14.51 10.71
N GLU A 50 13.58 15.13 11.37
CA GLU A 50 14.22 14.60 12.56
C GLU A 50 13.33 14.47 13.81
N ALA A 51 12.16 15.11 13.82
CA ALA A 51 11.23 15.06 14.95
C ALA A 51 10.28 13.85 14.88
N ALA A 52 10.24 13.14 13.75
CA ALA A 52 9.42 11.96 13.58
C ALA A 52 9.85 10.81 14.50
N ASP A 53 8.86 10.08 15.04
CA ASP A 53 9.11 8.84 15.78
C ASP A 53 9.30 7.67 14.79
N PRO A 54 10.50 7.04 14.75
CA PRO A 54 10.78 5.96 13.81
C PRO A 54 9.87 4.74 13.98
N PHE A 55 9.35 4.49 15.20
CA PHE A 55 8.43 3.38 15.43
C PHE A 55 7.08 3.60 14.74
N THR A 56 6.54 4.81 14.85
CA THR A 56 5.30 5.20 14.18
C THR A 56 5.46 5.09 12.66
N VAL A 57 6.55 5.65 12.10
CA VAL A 57 6.84 5.56 10.66
C VAL A 57 6.94 4.12 10.19
N ALA A 58 7.70 3.27 10.90
CA ALA A 58 7.83 1.85 10.56
C ALA A 58 6.49 1.11 10.57
N THR A 59 5.63 1.43 11.53
CA THR A 59 4.31 0.80 11.67
C THR A 59 3.38 1.20 10.52
N ASP A 60 3.39 2.47 10.10
CA ASP A 60 2.61 2.95 8.95
C ASP A 60 3.05 2.28 7.64
N LEU A 61 4.38 2.16 7.42
CA LEU A 61 4.93 1.47 6.25
C LEU A 61 4.50 0.00 6.21
N ILE A 62 4.65 -0.73 7.31
CA ILE A 62 4.25 -2.14 7.40
C ILE A 62 2.73 -2.30 7.24
N SER A 63 1.95 -1.39 7.82
CA SER A 63 0.48 -1.43 7.71
C SER A 63 0.04 -1.44 6.25
N GLN A 64 0.68 -0.66 5.37
CA GLN A 64 0.35 -0.63 3.95
C GLN A 64 0.99 -1.78 3.19
N ALA A 65 2.25 -2.13 3.47
CA ALA A 65 2.92 -3.29 2.88
C ALA A 65 2.11 -4.59 3.06
N GLY A 66 1.32 -4.71 4.13
CA GLY A 66 0.42 -5.84 4.37
C GLY A 66 -0.77 -5.96 3.41
N HIS A 67 -1.09 -4.94 2.60
CA HIS A 67 -2.24 -4.96 1.68
C HIS A 67 -2.01 -5.81 0.43
N GLY A 68 -0.76 -6.01 0.02
CA GLY A 68 -0.42 -6.84 -1.13
C GLY A 68 1.09 -6.98 -1.32
N PRO A 69 1.57 -8.07 -1.93
CA PRO A 69 3.01 -8.33 -2.11
C PRO A 69 3.70 -7.37 -3.09
N ASP A 70 2.91 -6.55 -3.79
CA ASP A 70 3.31 -5.56 -4.78
C ASP A 70 3.08 -4.11 -4.31
N THR A 71 2.96 -3.88 -3.00
CA THR A 71 2.72 -2.56 -2.40
C THR A 71 4.03 -1.81 -2.13
N PRO A 72 4.31 -0.69 -2.82
CA PRO A 72 5.43 0.17 -2.48
C PRO A 72 5.23 0.85 -1.13
N ALA A 73 6.27 0.86 -0.31
CA ALA A 73 6.28 1.53 0.98
C ALA A 73 7.58 2.32 1.15
N VAL A 74 7.49 3.64 0.98
CA VAL A 74 8.66 4.52 0.88
C VAL A 74 8.67 5.54 2.02
N LEU A 75 9.84 5.72 2.63
CA LEU A 75 10.15 6.85 3.52
C LEU A 75 11.13 7.77 2.80
N ILE A 76 10.83 9.07 2.76
CA ILE A 76 11.81 10.11 2.44
C ILE A 76 12.02 10.95 3.69
N THR A 77 13.27 11.16 4.09
CA THR A 77 13.60 11.91 5.29
C THR A 77 14.84 12.77 5.15
N THR A 78 14.86 13.91 5.85
CA THR A 78 16.07 14.73 6.02
C THR A 78 16.99 14.21 7.12
N CYS A 79 16.56 13.21 7.88
CA CYS A 79 17.28 12.72 9.04
C CYS A 79 17.75 11.27 8.87
N SER A 80 19.07 11.10 8.70
CA SER A 80 19.67 9.77 8.58
C SER A 80 19.36 8.85 9.76
N LYS A 81 19.25 9.41 10.96
CA LYS A 81 18.89 8.67 12.18
C LYS A 81 17.48 8.10 12.09
N VAL A 82 16.49 8.92 11.70
CA VAL A 82 15.10 8.47 11.52
C VAL A 82 15.04 7.38 10.45
N GLY A 83 15.74 7.55 9.34
CA GLY A 83 15.83 6.56 8.28
C GLY A 83 16.39 5.22 8.76
N SER A 84 17.57 5.22 9.40
CA SER A 84 18.20 3.99 9.88
C SER A 84 17.38 3.29 10.97
N GLU A 85 16.85 4.04 11.95
CA GLU A 85 16.05 3.47 13.03
C GLU A 85 14.72 2.89 12.51
N THR A 86 14.11 3.52 11.50
CA THR A 86 12.90 2.99 10.85
C THR A 86 13.18 1.63 10.22
N ILE A 87 14.27 1.48 9.47
CA ILE A 87 14.64 0.20 8.84
C ILE A 87 14.83 -0.90 9.88
N GLU A 88 15.53 -0.61 10.98
CA GLU A 88 15.75 -1.56 12.07
C GLU A 88 14.43 -2.03 12.69
N ILE A 89 13.51 -1.09 12.96
CA ILE A 89 12.20 -1.40 13.53
C ILE A 89 11.36 -2.21 12.56
N VAL A 90 11.34 -1.87 11.27
CA VAL A 90 10.62 -2.63 10.25
C VAL A 90 11.09 -4.08 10.24
N ASN A 91 12.41 -4.31 10.16
CA ASN A 91 12.98 -5.66 10.16
C ASN A 91 12.64 -6.44 11.44
N LYS A 92 12.65 -5.78 12.59
CA LYS A 92 12.28 -6.39 13.87
C LYS A 92 10.81 -6.81 13.90
N LEU A 93 9.91 -5.95 13.42
CA LEU A 93 8.47 -6.22 13.38
C LEU A 93 8.14 -7.35 12.38
N LEU A 94 8.78 -7.37 11.21
CA LEU A 94 8.59 -8.44 10.21
C LEU A 94 9.17 -9.79 10.66
N SER A 95 10.14 -9.79 11.58
CA SER A 95 10.73 -11.03 12.13
C SER A 95 9.94 -11.63 13.31
N ALA A 96 8.91 -10.93 13.81
CA ALA A 96 8.08 -11.42 14.91
C ALA A 96 7.08 -12.47 14.40
N THR A 97 7.41 -13.75 14.62
CA THR A 97 6.83 -14.98 14.04
C THR A 97 5.37 -15.34 14.40
N ASP A 98 4.57 -14.47 15.02
CA ASP A 98 3.26 -14.86 15.59
C ASP A 98 2.02 -14.31 14.85
N GLN A 99 2.15 -13.73 13.65
CA GLN A 99 1.01 -13.23 12.87
C GLN A 99 1.09 -13.72 11.41
N SER A 100 -0.03 -13.77 10.67
CA SER A 100 -0.04 -14.13 9.24
C SER A 100 0.18 -12.94 8.30
N THR A 101 0.05 -11.71 8.83
CA THR A 101 0.35 -10.43 8.16
C THR A 101 1.83 -10.20 7.80
N PRO A 102 2.83 -10.66 8.59
CA PRO A 102 4.25 -10.48 8.30
C PRO A 102 4.68 -11.07 6.96
N ASP A 103 4.09 -12.18 6.49
CA ASP A 103 4.58 -12.84 5.26
C ASP A 103 4.36 -11.98 4.01
N VAL A 104 3.17 -11.37 3.87
CA VAL A 104 2.86 -10.49 2.71
C VAL A 104 3.62 -9.17 2.84
N ALA A 105 3.59 -8.56 4.03
CA ALA A 105 4.28 -7.31 4.29
C ALA A 105 5.79 -7.45 4.07
N LYS A 106 6.37 -8.59 4.44
CA LYS A 106 7.77 -8.89 4.21
C LYS A 106 8.10 -9.02 2.73
N VAL A 107 7.30 -9.74 1.95
CA VAL A 107 7.50 -9.84 0.50
C VAL A 107 7.45 -8.45 -0.14
N SER A 108 6.48 -7.63 0.27
CA SER A 108 6.33 -6.27 -0.25
C SER A 108 7.51 -5.37 0.13
N TRP A 109 7.92 -5.41 1.41
CA TRP A 109 9.05 -4.62 1.91
C TRP A 109 10.39 -5.04 1.29
N ASP A 110 10.64 -6.34 1.17
CA ASP A 110 11.88 -6.86 0.59
C ASP A 110 12.00 -6.51 -0.92
N ALA A 111 10.87 -6.30 -1.62
CA ALA A 111 10.86 -5.98 -3.05
C ALA A 111 10.72 -4.47 -3.36
N PHE A 112 9.97 -3.72 -2.56
CA PHE A 112 9.57 -2.33 -2.85
C PHE A 112 9.72 -1.38 -1.67
N GLY A 113 10.25 -1.83 -0.53
CA GLY A 113 10.54 -0.98 0.62
C GLY A 113 11.75 -0.10 0.35
N GLU A 114 11.61 1.21 0.53
CA GLU A 114 12.70 2.15 0.28
C GLU A 114 12.78 3.23 1.36
N VAL A 115 14.00 3.60 1.73
CA VAL A 115 14.27 4.74 2.61
C VAL A 115 15.28 5.64 1.92
N ILE A 116 14.83 6.85 1.60
CA ILE A 116 15.59 7.86 0.87
C ILE A 116 15.95 8.97 1.84
N ILE A 117 17.23 9.31 1.91
CA ILE A 117 17.71 10.44 2.70
C ILE A 117 17.99 11.60 1.73
N VAL A 118 17.41 12.76 2.04
CA VAL A 118 17.59 14.00 1.26
C VAL A 118 18.23 15.07 2.14
N ASP A 119 18.91 16.04 1.53
CA ASP A 119 19.69 17.04 2.29
C ASP A 119 18.80 18.16 2.85
N THR A 120 17.66 18.44 2.20
CA THR A 120 16.79 19.55 2.58
C THR A 120 15.30 19.21 2.47
N LEU A 121 14.48 19.99 3.19
CA LEU A 121 13.02 19.94 3.08
C LEU A 121 12.49 20.34 1.69
N GLU A 122 13.27 21.02 0.86
CA GLU A 122 12.89 21.34 -0.52
C GLU A 122 13.09 20.15 -1.47
N GLU A 123 13.89 19.16 -1.06
CA GLU A 123 14.09 17.90 -1.77
C GLU A 123 13.15 16.78 -1.29
N LEU A 124 12.36 17.03 -0.24
CA LEU A 124 11.22 16.19 0.19
C LEU A 124 10.01 16.36 -0.74
#